data_AF-A0A8T3NY52-F1
#
_entry.id   AF-A0A8T3NY52-F1
#
_cell.length_a   1.000
_cell.length_b   1.000
_cell.length_c   1.000
_cell.angle_alpha   90.00
_cell.angle_beta   90.00
_cell.angle_gamma   90.00
#
_symmetry.space_group_name_H-M   'P 1'
#
loop_
_entity.id
_entity.type
_entity.pdbx_description
1 polymer ?
#
loop_
_entity_poly.entity_id
_entity_poly.type
_entity_poly.pdbx_seq_one_letter_code
_entity_poly.pdbx_strand_id
1 'polypeptide(L)'
;GAVPYLQLIAHANGIADPFDDRVVEAYWIGNPLLETVEVRQLYDSLARRFGPQLRGRARDWVLSKAPAGARPHHSFHVLDVYRLVGDAGDSLDTIDSCRVSWGRVTAVLGPELIVERQPVRMVEGQLVLGQPVSVRVTRQVRARGFADSVQPGDWVALHWGWVCEQLSDSQRITLERYTRHHLRLASQTL
;
A
#
# COMPACT_ATOMS: atom_id res chain seq x y z
N GLY A 1 -0.63 -0.37 12.46
CA GLY A 1 -0.59 1.11 12.28
C GLY A 1 0.71 1.55 11.61
N ALA A 2 0.67 2.73 10.97
CA ALA A 2 1.71 3.25 10.06
C ALA A 2 2.96 3.82 10.76
N VAL A 3 2.81 4.50 11.91
CA VAL A 3 3.88 5.26 12.58
C VAL A 3 5.19 4.47 12.76
N PRO A 4 5.21 3.19 13.18
CA PRO A 4 6.48 2.49 13.35
C PRO A 4 7.21 2.20 12.03
N TYR A 5 6.50 2.17 10.89
CA TYR A 5 7.15 2.07 9.57
C TYR A 5 7.77 3.41 9.17
N LEU A 6 7.05 4.52 9.41
CA LEU A 6 7.56 5.87 9.18
C LEU A 6 8.84 6.14 9.99
N GLN A 7 8.83 5.80 11.28
CA GLN A 7 10.01 5.90 12.14
C GLN A 7 11.18 5.04 11.64
N LEU A 8 10.90 3.82 11.18
CA LEU A 8 11.93 2.94 10.62
C LEU A 8 12.56 3.53 9.35
N ILE A 9 11.74 4.03 8.42
CA ILE A 9 12.21 4.66 7.19
C ILE A 9 13.02 5.91 7.52
N ALA A 10 12.50 6.80 8.38
CA ALA A 10 13.19 8.02 8.77
C ALA A 10 14.56 7.72 9.40
N HIS A 11 14.60 6.78 10.35
CA HIS A 11 15.84 6.36 11.01
C HIS A 11 16.87 5.79 10.02
N ALA A 12 16.46 4.89 9.12
CA ALA A 12 17.35 4.30 8.12
C ALA A 12 17.94 5.34 7.15
N ASN A 13 17.28 6.47 6.98
CA ASN A 13 17.69 7.55 6.07
C ASN A 13 18.28 8.77 6.80
N GLY A 14 18.48 8.72 8.12
CA GLY A 14 18.99 9.84 8.89
C GLY A 14 18.06 11.07 8.91
N ILE A 15 16.76 10.86 8.71
CA ILE A 15 15.75 11.91 8.75
C ILE A 15 15.17 11.98 10.16
N ALA A 16 15.19 13.18 10.77
CA ALA A 16 14.77 13.36 12.15
C ALA A 16 13.25 13.28 12.33
N ASP A 17 12.50 13.85 11.39
CA ASP A 17 11.04 13.86 11.43
C ASP A 17 10.46 12.62 10.71
N PRO A 18 9.78 11.69 11.41
CA PRO A 18 9.11 10.57 10.76
C PRO A 18 7.93 11.00 9.86
N PHE A 19 7.47 12.24 9.95
CA PHE A 19 6.41 12.79 9.10
C PHE A 19 6.94 13.68 7.98
N ASP A 20 8.26 13.72 7.74
CA ASP A 20 8.84 14.33 6.53
C ASP A 20 8.15 13.77 5.28
N ASP A 21 7.76 14.65 4.35
CA ASP A 21 6.99 14.28 3.15
C ASP A 21 7.63 13.14 2.36
N ARG A 22 8.97 13.07 2.33
CA ARG A 22 9.70 12.00 1.64
C ARG A 22 9.52 10.66 2.34
N VAL A 23 9.45 10.65 3.66
CA VAL A 23 9.21 9.45 4.49
C VAL A 23 7.76 9.00 4.34
N VAL A 24 6.82 9.93 4.35
CA VAL A 24 5.40 9.65 4.15
C VAL A 24 5.17 9.08 2.75
N GLU A 25 5.73 9.70 1.70
CA GLU A 25 5.67 9.19 0.34
C GLU A 25 6.31 7.79 0.24
N ALA A 26 7.47 7.57 0.86
CA ALA A 26 8.13 6.26 0.86
C ALA A 26 7.22 5.16 1.42
N TYR A 27 6.49 5.44 2.50
CA TYR A 27 5.55 4.47 3.06
C TYR A 27 4.28 4.33 2.20
N TRP A 28 3.75 5.42 1.66
CA TRP A 28 2.42 5.47 1.03
C TRP A 28 2.42 5.04 -0.45
N ILE A 29 3.34 5.61 -1.24
CA ILE A 29 3.49 5.42 -2.70
C ILE A 29 4.76 4.62 -3.03
N GLY A 30 5.80 4.80 -2.22
CA GLY A 30 7.13 4.27 -2.44
C GLY A 30 8.06 5.27 -3.12
N ASN A 31 9.31 5.26 -2.71
CA ASN A 31 10.41 6.03 -3.31
C ASN A 31 11.77 5.39 -2.90
N PRO A 32 12.93 5.94 -3.29
CA PRO A 32 14.24 5.35 -2.99
C PRO A 32 14.58 5.17 -1.51
N LEU A 33 13.92 5.88 -0.58
CA LEU A 33 14.18 5.73 0.86
C LEU A 33 13.85 4.33 1.38
N LEU A 34 13.04 3.55 0.65
CA LEU A 34 12.74 2.17 1.02
C LEU A 34 13.93 1.23 0.81
N GLU A 35 14.85 1.57 -0.10
CA GLU A 35 15.98 0.70 -0.46
C GLU A 35 17.12 0.77 0.56
N THR A 36 17.18 1.82 1.38
CA THR A 36 18.17 2.00 2.45
C THR A 36 17.78 1.31 3.75
N VAL A 37 16.53 0.84 3.87
CA VAL A 37 16.08 0.09 5.04
C VAL A 37 16.67 -1.32 4.99
N GLU A 38 17.54 -1.61 5.93
CA GLU A 38 18.20 -2.91 6.05
C GLU A 38 17.20 -4.01 6.38
N VAL A 39 17.42 -5.20 5.81
CA VAL A 39 16.62 -6.39 6.07
C VAL A 39 16.49 -6.65 7.58
N ARG A 40 17.61 -6.53 8.31
CA ARG A 40 17.65 -6.73 9.76
C ARG A 40 16.79 -5.71 10.51
N GLN A 41 16.82 -4.44 10.11
CA GLN A 41 16.03 -3.39 10.78
C GLN A 41 14.53 -3.64 10.61
N LEU A 42 14.09 -4.04 9.41
CA LEU A 42 12.69 -4.41 9.18
C LEU A 42 12.32 -5.67 9.97
N TYR A 43 13.15 -6.71 9.94
CA TYR A 43 12.94 -7.94 10.70
C TYR A 43 12.76 -7.65 12.20
N ASP A 44 13.69 -6.90 12.81
CA ASP A 44 13.66 -6.56 14.23
C ASP A 44 12.42 -5.73 14.57
N SER A 45 12.00 -4.83 13.68
CA SER A 45 10.76 -4.06 13.82
C SER A 45 9.52 -4.97 13.82
N LEU A 46 9.43 -5.92 12.88
CA LEU A 46 8.34 -6.90 12.80
C LEU A 46 8.31 -7.83 14.01
N ALA A 47 9.47 -8.37 14.40
CA ALA A 47 9.61 -9.25 15.56
C ALA A 47 9.18 -8.56 16.85
N ARG A 48 9.58 -7.30 17.06
CA ARG A 48 9.19 -6.53 18.24
C ARG A 48 7.68 -6.24 18.27
N ARG A 49 7.09 -5.89 17.13
CA ARG A 49 5.69 -5.45 17.04
C ARG A 49 4.69 -6.60 17.06
N PHE A 50 4.96 -7.65 16.29
CA PHE A 50 4.00 -8.72 16.03
C PHE A 50 4.43 -10.06 16.62
N GLY A 51 5.71 -10.25 16.94
CA GLY A 51 6.23 -11.49 17.51
C GLY A 51 5.53 -11.96 18.80
N PRO A 52 5.17 -11.07 19.75
CA PRO A 52 4.42 -11.46 20.95
C PRO A 52 2.95 -11.82 20.69
N GLN A 53 2.35 -11.24 19.64
CA GLN A 53 0.93 -11.38 19.32
C GLN A 53 0.66 -12.59 18.41
N LEU A 54 1.62 -12.91 17.54
CA LEU A 54 1.52 -14.02 16.59
C LEU A 54 2.11 -15.31 17.17
N ARG A 55 1.48 -16.44 16.87
CA ARG A 55 1.95 -17.78 17.23
C ARG A 55 2.00 -18.70 16.01
N GLY A 56 2.90 -19.69 16.06
CA GLY A 56 3.05 -20.71 15.03
C GLY A 56 3.29 -20.13 13.64
N ARG A 57 2.65 -20.73 12.63
CA ARG A 57 2.87 -20.45 11.21
C ARG A 57 2.67 -18.98 10.82
N ALA A 58 1.71 -18.28 11.43
CA ALA A 58 1.47 -16.86 11.14
C ALA A 58 2.69 -15.98 11.54
N ARG A 59 3.33 -16.30 12.66
CA ARG A 59 4.56 -15.63 13.09
C ARG A 59 5.69 -15.90 12.11
N ASP A 60 5.90 -17.16 11.75
CA ASP A 60 6.99 -17.56 10.85
C ASP A 60 6.83 -16.90 9.48
N TRP A 61 5.60 -16.83 8.98
CA TRP A 61 5.26 -16.16 7.73
C TRP A 61 5.53 -14.67 7.75
N VAL A 62 5.14 -13.95 8.81
CA VAL A 62 5.40 -12.50 8.91
C VAL A 62 6.89 -12.21 9.03
N LEU A 63 7.62 -13.00 9.84
CA LEU A 63 9.05 -12.78 10.07
C LEU A 63 9.92 -13.19 8.86
N SER A 64 9.45 -14.10 8.01
CA SER A 64 10.17 -14.47 6.78
C SER A 64 10.08 -13.42 5.67
N LYS A 65 9.20 -12.42 5.77
CA LYS A 65 9.01 -11.42 4.70
C LYS A 65 10.18 -10.45 4.55
N ALA A 66 10.76 -10.00 5.66
CA ALA A 66 11.94 -9.13 5.61
C ALA A 66 13.10 -9.78 4.84
N PRO A 67 13.56 -11.01 5.15
CA PRO A 67 14.61 -11.67 4.37
C PRO A 67 14.18 -12.05 2.96
N ALA A 68 12.88 -12.23 2.69
CA ALA A 68 12.36 -12.40 1.33
C ALA A 68 12.34 -11.10 0.50
N GLY A 69 12.74 -9.96 1.09
CA GLY A 69 12.87 -8.68 0.41
C GLY A 69 11.68 -7.74 0.57
N ALA A 70 10.81 -7.94 1.57
CA ALA A 70 9.76 -6.97 1.88
C ALA A 70 10.33 -5.59 2.22
N ARG A 71 9.60 -4.54 1.88
CA ARG A 71 9.93 -3.15 2.23
C ARG A 71 8.86 -2.58 3.18
N PRO A 72 9.19 -1.62 4.06
CA PRO A 72 8.23 -0.98 4.97
C PRO A 72 7.25 -0.04 4.24
N HIS A 73 6.53 -0.58 3.27
CA HIS A 73 5.55 0.11 2.43
C HIS A 73 4.13 -0.26 2.85
N HIS A 74 3.15 0.58 2.55
CA HIS A 74 1.76 0.36 2.92
C HIS A 74 1.20 -0.93 2.31
N SER A 75 1.50 -1.21 1.04
CA SER A 75 1.07 -2.47 0.40
C SER A 75 1.64 -3.72 1.09
N PHE A 76 2.86 -3.68 1.64
CA PHE A 76 3.39 -4.77 2.48
C PHE A 76 2.58 -4.90 3.77
N HIS A 77 2.29 -3.78 4.44
CA HIS A 77 1.49 -3.82 5.65
C HIS A 77 0.11 -4.44 5.40
N VAL A 78 -0.57 -4.09 4.30
CA VAL A 78 -1.91 -4.61 4.00
C VAL A 78 -1.88 -6.08 3.56
N LEU A 79 -0.99 -6.43 2.61
CA LEU A 79 -1.00 -7.73 1.94
C LEU A 79 -0.38 -8.87 2.77
N ASP A 80 0.63 -8.56 3.58
CA ASP A 80 1.38 -9.57 4.33
C ASP A 80 1.14 -9.50 5.84
N VAL A 81 1.04 -8.30 6.42
CA VAL A 81 0.93 -8.16 7.88
C VAL A 81 -0.52 -8.14 8.34
N TYR A 82 -1.32 -7.20 7.83
CA TYR A 82 -2.72 -7.03 8.19
C TYR A 82 -3.52 -8.29 7.86
N ARG A 83 -3.37 -8.84 6.64
CA ARG A 83 -4.03 -10.09 6.25
C ARG A 83 -3.72 -11.28 7.19
N LEU A 84 -2.51 -11.37 7.75
CA LEU A 84 -2.09 -12.50 8.60
C LEU A 84 -2.32 -12.28 10.10
N VAL A 85 -2.40 -11.02 10.53
CA VAL A 85 -2.56 -10.62 11.94
C VAL A 85 -4.01 -10.23 12.25
N GLY A 86 -4.76 -9.77 11.26
CA GLY A 86 -6.18 -9.43 11.37
C GLY A 86 -7.04 -10.64 11.69
N ASP A 87 -8.25 -10.40 12.20
CA ASP A 87 -9.23 -11.46 12.39
C ASP A 87 -9.48 -12.16 11.05
N ALA A 88 -9.67 -13.48 11.09
CA ALA A 88 -9.72 -14.42 9.97
C ALA A 88 -10.87 -14.20 8.94
N GLY A 89 -11.38 -12.97 8.80
CA GLY A 89 -12.53 -12.59 7.99
C GLY A 89 -12.33 -11.37 7.09
N ASP A 90 -11.11 -10.82 6.93
CA ASP A 90 -10.90 -9.76 5.95
C ASP A 90 -11.02 -10.31 4.53
N SER A 91 -12.14 -9.98 3.88
CA SER A 91 -12.39 -10.34 2.50
C SER A 91 -11.31 -9.75 1.59
N LEU A 92 -11.11 -10.37 0.42
CA LEU A 92 -10.18 -9.82 -0.56
C LEU A 92 -10.57 -8.40 -1.00
N ASP A 93 -11.86 -8.08 -0.96
CA ASP A 93 -12.37 -6.73 -1.26
C ASP A 93 -11.99 -5.72 -0.16
N THR A 94 -11.94 -6.14 1.12
CA THR A 94 -11.41 -5.32 2.21
C THR A 94 -9.93 -5.02 2.01
N ILE A 95 -9.13 -6.05 1.70
CA ILE A 95 -7.70 -5.90 1.41
C ILE A 95 -7.48 -4.97 0.20
N ASP A 96 -8.27 -5.14 -0.87
CA ASP A 96 -8.16 -4.33 -2.08
C ASP A 96 -8.62 -2.87 -1.86
N SER A 97 -9.54 -2.64 -0.94
CA SER A 97 -9.97 -1.28 -0.53
C SER A 97 -8.96 -0.61 0.41
N CYS A 98 -8.31 -1.40 1.27
CA CYS A 98 -7.34 -0.94 2.26
C CYS A 98 -5.95 -0.67 1.67
N ARG A 99 -5.56 -1.33 0.56
CA ARG A 99 -4.31 -0.95 -0.10
C ARG A 99 -4.45 0.42 -0.76
N VAL A 100 -3.33 1.15 -0.83
CA VAL A 100 -3.22 2.25 -1.78
C VAL A 100 -3.16 1.65 -3.18
N SER A 101 -4.20 1.91 -3.97
CA SER A 101 -4.27 1.55 -5.37
C SER A 101 -4.14 2.78 -6.24
N TRP A 102 -4.10 2.60 -7.56
CA TRP A 102 -4.10 3.70 -8.52
C TRP A 102 -5.11 3.40 -9.62
N GLY A 103 -5.55 4.45 -10.31
CA GLY A 103 -6.35 4.30 -11.51
C GLY A 103 -6.34 5.54 -12.38
N ARG A 104 -6.77 5.36 -13.63
CA ARG A 104 -6.84 6.43 -14.62
C ARG A 104 -8.23 7.05 -14.61
N VAL A 105 -8.30 8.36 -14.49
CA VAL A 105 -9.57 9.08 -14.47
C VAL A 105 -10.18 9.05 -15.87
N THR A 106 -11.43 8.62 -15.98
CA THR A 106 -12.18 8.57 -17.24
C THR A 106 -13.29 9.62 -17.29
N ALA A 107 -13.82 10.04 -16.14
CA ALA A 107 -14.78 11.14 -16.06
C ALA A 107 -14.71 11.88 -14.71
N VAL A 108 -15.06 13.17 -14.73
CA VAL A 108 -15.21 14.01 -13.54
C VAL A 108 -16.69 14.34 -13.37
N LEU A 109 -17.28 13.94 -12.24
CA LEU A 109 -18.71 14.08 -11.94
C LEU A 109 -18.90 14.93 -10.68
N GLY A 110 -18.46 16.19 -10.71
CA GLY A 110 -18.54 17.08 -9.55
C GLY A 110 -17.65 16.60 -8.40
N PRO A 111 -18.22 16.15 -7.25
CA PRO A 111 -17.45 15.65 -6.10
C PRO A 111 -16.94 14.21 -6.27
N GLU A 112 -17.36 13.51 -7.33
CA GLU A 112 -16.96 12.13 -7.63
C GLU A 112 -16.16 12.05 -8.94
N LEU A 113 -15.36 10.99 -9.08
CA LEU A 113 -14.67 10.61 -10.32
C LEU A 113 -15.11 9.21 -10.75
N ILE A 114 -15.09 8.96 -12.05
CA ILE A 114 -15.02 7.59 -12.60
C ILE A 114 -13.57 7.30 -12.91
N VAL A 115 -13.08 6.19 -12.36
CA VAL A 115 -11.68 5.78 -12.46
C VAL A 115 -11.60 4.34 -12.91
N GLU A 116 -10.77 4.06 -13.90
CA GLU A 116 -10.42 2.70 -14.30
C GLU A 116 -9.21 2.22 -13.48
N ARG A 117 -9.39 1.16 -12.68
CA ARG A 117 -8.33 0.59 -11.83
C ARG A 117 -8.30 -0.93 -11.88
N GLN A 118 -7.14 -1.52 -11.60
CA GLN A 118 -7.02 -2.98 -11.45
C GLN A 118 -7.23 -3.38 -9.99
N PRO A 119 -8.22 -4.24 -9.67
CA PRO A 119 -8.43 -4.76 -8.31
C PRO A 119 -7.49 -5.93 -8.03
N VAL A 120 -7.26 -6.26 -6.75
CA VAL A 120 -6.60 -7.51 -6.37
C VAL A 120 -7.58 -8.68 -6.49
N ARG A 121 -7.11 -9.78 -7.08
CA ARG A 121 -7.86 -11.03 -7.29
C ARG A 121 -7.02 -12.23 -6.86
N MET A 122 -7.71 -13.29 -6.44
CA MET A 122 -7.12 -14.60 -6.22
C MET A 122 -7.27 -15.41 -7.51
N VAL A 123 -6.15 -15.81 -8.11
CA VAL A 123 -6.12 -16.63 -9.33
C VAL A 123 -5.11 -17.75 -9.10
N GLU A 124 -5.55 -19.01 -9.22
CA GLU A 124 -4.68 -20.19 -9.07
C GLU A 124 -3.84 -20.19 -7.78
N GLY A 125 -4.45 -19.72 -6.68
CA GLY A 125 -3.77 -19.63 -5.38
C GLY A 125 -2.67 -18.57 -5.34
N GLN A 126 -2.76 -17.52 -6.17
CA GLN A 126 -1.87 -16.36 -6.16
C GLN A 126 -2.69 -15.06 -6.12
N LEU A 127 -2.16 -14.06 -5.41
CA LEU A 127 -2.71 -12.70 -5.43
C LEU A 127 -2.16 -11.93 -6.63
N VAL A 128 -3.05 -11.48 -7.51
CA VAL A 128 -2.70 -10.78 -8.75
C VAL A 128 -3.53 -9.50 -8.91
N LEU A 129 -3.04 -8.57 -9.74
CA LEU A 129 -3.87 -7.48 -10.24
C LEU A 129 -4.76 -8.03 -11.37
N GLY A 130 -6.07 -7.93 -11.18
CA GLY A 130 -7.07 -8.38 -12.15
C GLY A 130 -7.22 -7.43 -13.35
N GLN A 131 -8.22 -7.73 -14.17
CA GLN A 131 -8.58 -6.85 -15.28
C GLN A 131 -9.04 -5.48 -14.78
N PRO A 132 -8.76 -4.39 -15.50
CA PRO A 132 -9.24 -3.07 -15.13
C PRO A 132 -10.76 -3.03 -15.03
N VAL A 133 -11.28 -2.34 -14.02
CA VAL A 133 -12.70 -2.11 -13.79
C VAL A 133 -12.95 -0.62 -13.55
N SER A 134 -14.07 -0.13 -14.06
CA SER A 134 -14.56 1.22 -13.76
C SER A 134 -15.17 1.27 -12.37
N VAL A 135 -14.64 2.15 -11.52
CA VAL A 135 -15.15 2.41 -10.18
C VAL A 135 -15.48 3.88 -10.01
N ARG A 136 -16.48 4.15 -9.18
CA ARG A 136 -16.82 5.50 -8.75
C ARG A 136 -16.12 5.78 -7.41
N VAL A 137 -15.42 6.91 -7.33
CA VAL A 137 -14.64 7.30 -6.16
C VAL A 137 -14.92 8.74 -5.77
N THR A 138 -14.81 9.03 -4.47
CA THR A 138 -15.02 10.38 -3.93
C THR A 138 -13.73 11.18 -3.99
N ARG A 139 -13.76 12.40 -4.52
CA ARG A 139 -12.61 13.32 -4.48
C ARG A 139 -12.80 14.50 -3.51
N GLN A 140 -14.04 14.86 -3.21
CA GLN A 140 -14.37 16.00 -2.34
C GLN A 140 -15.50 15.65 -1.37
N VAL A 141 -15.41 16.18 -0.15
CA VAL A 141 -16.55 16.26 0.78
C VAL A 141 -16.65 17.69 1.31
N ARG A 142 -17.86 18.26 1.22
CA ARG A 142 -18.13 19.68 1.59
C ARG A 142 -17.21 20.68 0.86
N ALA A 143 -17.00 20.47 -0.44
CA ALA A 143 -16.13 21.28 -1.31
C ALA A 143 -14.66 21.40 -0.87
N ARG A 144 -14.21 20.53 0.04
CA ARG A 144 -12.80 20.32 0.35
C ARG A 144 -12.44 18.90 -0.07
N GLY A 145 -11.36 18.77 -0.81
CA GLY A 145 -10.91 17.50 -1.32
C GLY A 145 -9.43 17.51 -1.60
N PHE A 146 -8.94 16.36 -2.03
CA PHE A 146 -7.62 16.25 -2.61
C PHE A 146 -7.81 16.18 -4.12
N ALA A 147 -6.90 16.81 -4.88
CA ALA A 147 -6.88 16.76 -6.34
C ALA A 147 -8.05 17.50 -7.04
N ASP A 148 -8.27 18.77 -6.67
CA ASP A 148 -9.32 19.62 -7.25
C ASP A 148 -9.16 19.88 -8.77
N SER A 149 -7.92 19.83 -9.26
CA SER A 149 -7.54 20.08 -10.66
C SER A 149 -7.57 18.83 -11.56
N VAL A 150 -7.97 17.66 -11.04
CA VAL A 150 -7.94 16.40 -11.79
C VAL A 150 -8.88 16.41 -12.99
N GLN A 151 -8.38 15.88 -14.11
CA GLN A 151 -9.09 15.78 -15.38
C GLN A 151 -9.07 14.34 -15.92
N PRO A 152 -9.97 13.98 -16.86
CA PRO A 152 -9.87 12.72 -17.58
C PRO A 152 -8.49 12.53 -18.21
N GLY A 153 -7.88 11.37 -18.01
CA GLY A 153 -6.53 11.04 -18.45
C GLY A 153 -5.50 11.00 -17.32
N ASP A 154 -5.73 11.72 -16.22
CA ASP A 154 -4.83 11.78 -15.06
C ASP A 154 -4.80 10.46 -14.28
N TRP A 155 -3.70 10.24 -13.56
CA TRP A 155 -3.55 9.17 -12.59
C TRP A 155 -3.84 9.67 -11.18
N VAL A 156 -4.56 8.87 -10.40
CA VAL A 156 -4.87 9.18 -9.00
C VAL A 156 -4.57 7.99 -8.10
N ALA A 157 -4.13 8.25 -6.88
CA ALA A 157 -4.05 7.26 -5.82
C ALA A 157 -5.41 7.12 -5.12
N LEU A 158 -5.77 5.89 -4.78
CA LEU A 158 -7.07 5.54 -4.20
C LEU A 158 -6.90 4.72 -2.92
N HIS A 159 -7.70 5.04 -1.89
CA HIS A 159 -7.77 4.30 -0.63
C HIS A 159 -9.20 4.38 -0.08
N TRP A 160 -9.83 3.24 0.23
CA TRP A 160 -11.24 3.14 0.67
C TRP A 160 -12.28 3.82 -0.23
N GLY A 161 -12.03 3.87 -1.55
CA GLY A 161 -12.94 4.54 -2.50
C GLY A 161 -12.78 6.07 -2.54
N TRP A 162 -11.73 6.61 -1.94
CA TRP A 162 -11.39 8.03 -1.98
C TRP A 162 -10.15 8.28 -2.81
N VAL A 163 -10.13 9.41 -3.50
CA VAL A 163 -8.91 9.98 -4.09
C VAL A 163 -8.07 10.58 -2.98
N CYS A 164 -6.81 10.15 -2.89
CA CYS A 164 -5.85 10.67 -1.91
C CYS A 164 -4.97 11.77 -2.51
N GLU A 165 -4.52 11.60 -3.75
CA GLU A 165 -3.65 12.54 -4.46
C GLU A 165 -3.68 12.25 -5.97
N GLN A 166 -3.31 13.26 -6.77
CA GLN A 166 -2.96 13.08 -8.18
C GLN A 166 -1.52 12.57 -8.27
N LEU A 167 -1.28 11.55 -9.07
CA LEU A 167 0.02 10.91 -9.22
C LEU A 167 0.72 11.43 -10.48
N SER A 168 2.01 11.71 -10.35
CA SER A 168 2.90 11.74 -11.51
C SER A 168 3.08 10.33 -12.10
N ASP A 169 3.53 10.24 -13.35
CA ASP A 169 3.87 8.95 -13.96
C ASP A 169 4.93 8.19 -13.16
N SER A 170 5.91 8.90 -12.60
CA SER A 170 6.98 8.30 -11.79
C SER A 170 6.47 7.66 -10.50
N GLN A 171 5.54 8.35 -9.81
CA GLN A 171 4.89 7.85 -8.60
C GLN A 171 3.98 6.66 -8.93
N ARG A 172 3.20 6.73 -10.02
CA ARG A 172 2.37 5.62 -10.50
C ARG A 172 3.22 4.36 -10.78
N ILE A 173 4.34 4.50 -11.50
CA ILE A 173 5.26 3.39 -11.79
C ILE A 173 5.82 2.80 -10.49
N THR A 174 6.18 3.66 -9.53
CA THR A 174 6.78 3.22 -8.26
C THR A 174 5.78 2.48 -7.38
N LEU A 175 4.56 3.00 -7.26
CA LEU A 175 3.47 2.35 -6.53
C LEU A 175 3.11 1.00 -7.15
N GLU A 176 3.07 0.92 -8.48
CA GLU A 176 2.86 -0.34 -9.19
C GLU A 176 3.99 -1.34 -8.90
N ARG A 177 5.25 -0.89 -8.96
CA ARG A 177 6.42 -1.72 -8.66
C ARG A 177 6.34 -2.35 -7.27
N TYR A 178 6.13 -1.55 -6.22
CA TYR A 178 6.05 -2.07 -4.86
C TYR A 178 4.79 -2.89 -4.61
N THR A 179 3.66 -2.53 -5.21
CA THR A 179 2.42 -3.34 -5.11
C THR A 179 2.62 -4.72 -5.73
N ARG A 180 3.17 -4.81 -6.95
CA ARG A 180 3.45 -6.10 -7.59
C ARG A 180 4.49 -6.92 -6.81
N HIS A 181 5.48 -6.25 -6.24
CA HIS A 181 6.48 -6.90 -5.39
C HIS A 181 5.85 -7.56 -4.16
N HIS A 182 5.05 -6.81 -3.40
CA HIS A 182 4.40 -7.35 -2.20
C HIS A 182 3.28 -8.35 -2.51
N LEU A 183 2.59 -8.24 -3.66
CA LEU A 183 1.66 -9.29 -4.12
C LEU A 183 2.37 -10.64 -4.33
N ARG A 184 3.55 -10.63 -4.97
CA ARG A 184 4.37 -11.85 -5.14
C ARG A 184 4.80 -12.43 -3.80
N LEU A 185 5.24 -11.58 -2.86
CA LEU A 185 5.64 -12.04 -1.52
C LEU A 185 4.45 -12.61 -0.74
N ALA A 186 3.32 -11.92 -0.71
CA ALA A 186 2.11 -12.37 -0.05
C ALA A 186 1.63 -13.72 -0.59
N SER A 187 1.78 -13.95 -1.89
CA SER A 187 1.40 -15.21 -2.54
C SER A 187 2.22 -16.44 -2.12
N GLN A 188 3.36 -16.25 -1.45
CA GLN A 188 4.18 -17.33 -0.89
C GLN A 188 3.64 -17.87 0.44
N THR A 189 2.68 -17.17 1.05
CA THR A 189 2.11 -17.49 2.37
C THR A 189 0.59 -17.32 2.33
N LEU A 190 -0.04 -17.99 1.36
CA LEU A 190 -1.49 -18.08 1.19
C LEU A 190 -2.08 -19.27 1.96
#